data_AF-A0AAC9RNQ2-F1
#
_entry.id   AF-A0AAC9RNQ2-F1
#
_cell.length_a   1.000
_cell.length_b   1.000
_cell.length_c   1.000
_cell.angle_alpha   90.00
_cell.angle_beta   90.00
_cell.angle_gamma   90.00
#
_symmetry.space_group_name_H-M   'P 1'
#
loop_
_entity.id
_entity.type
_entity.pdbx_description
1 polymer ?
#
loop_
_entity_poly.entity_id
_entity_poly.type
_entity_poly.pdbx_seq_one_letter_code
_entity_poly.pdbx_strand_id
1 'polypeptide(L)'
;MNALLLIDFGSTYTKLTAVDMENEEIIANAKALTTVESDIMIGFQNAYAIMKEKCKGKNIQFDEMLACSSAAGGLKMIAVGLVPDLTAEAAKRAALGAGSRILEVYSHELTLREIRDMIQKKPDIILLAGGTDGGNKDCIIHNAKMIAMNIKDVPVVVAGNRKANDEIEEIFTQQGIDYEMTDNVMPKLNVLNVEPAREAIRDIFMKKIVEAKGMKGIESFIKGILMPTPAAVLNAAKILANGTNEEEGIGDLIVVDIGGATTDIHSIAEGEPTRPGVMKTGLQEPYAKRTVEGDLGMRVSAESLCQAIATKKIKKFAPHLTYNVQERCNYLAQHVNEIPQTSEEIEFDEAMSMAATEVAMERHVGVLEDVYTPMGKVYSLNGKDLSNAKYVIGTGGVLIHSENPGKILKAGLYSEENPKYLKPMKPKFLVDKTYILSAMGLMAVKYPNHAIRILKKYLINV
;
A
#
# COMPACT_ATOMS: atom_id res chain seq x y z
N MET A 1 12.31 27.68 -17.96
CA MET A 1 12.72 26.67 -16.98
C MET A 1 11.95 25.41 -17.30
N ASN A 2 12.67 24.32 -17.54
CA ASN A 2 12.08 23.02 -17.85
C ASN A 2 11.58 22.39 -16.54
N ALA A 3 10.27 22.15 -16.47
CA ALA A 3 9.64 21.66 -15.26
C ALA A 3 8.78 20.42 -15.51
N LEU A 4 8.71 19.58 -14.50
CA LEU A 4 7.82 18.42 -14.46
C LEU A 4 6.64 18.71 -13.53
N LEU A 5 5.43 18.34 -13.96
CA LEU A 5 4.24 18.38 -13.10
C LEU A 5 3.87 16.97 -12.67
N LEU A 6 3.88 16.72 -11.37
CA LEU A 6 3.58 15.43 -10.77
C LEU A 6 2.25 15.56 -10.03
N ILE A 7 1.29 14.69 -10.34
CA ILE A 7 -0.08 14.79 -9.85
C ILE A 7 -0.44 13.54 -9.05
N ASP A 8 -0.86 13.70 -7.80
CA ASP A 8 -1.43 12.63 -6.98
C ASP A 8 -2.92 12.89 -6.78
N PHE A 9 -3.74 12.14 -7.51
CA PHE A 9 -5.19 12.10 -7.31
C PHE A 9 -5.50 11.25 -6.08
N GLY A 10 -5.37 11.84 -4.89
CA GLY A 10 -5.67 11.20 -3.61
C GLY A 10 -7.17 10.96 -3.40
N SER A 11 -7.53 10.09 -2.46
CA SER A 11 -8.93 9.89 -2.04
C SER A 11 -9.58 11.14 -1.46
N THR A 12 -8.81 11.97 -0.75
CA THR A 12 -9.31 13.22 -0.12
C THR A 12 -8.81 14.49 -0.82
N TYR A 13 -7.53 14.51 -1.23
CA TYR A 13 -6.91 15.68 -1.86
C TYR A 13 -6.22 15.31 -3.17
N THR A 14 -6.47 16.09 -4.21
CA THR A 14 -5.63 16.13 -5.41
C THR A 14 -4.43 17.02 -5.11
N LYS A 15 -3.22 16.48 -5.21
CA LYS A 15 -1.96 17.15 -4.91
C LYS A 15 -1.17 17.32 -6.19
N LEU A 16 -0.55 18.48 -6.37
CA LEU A 16 0.36 18.75 -7.47
C LEU A 16 1.71 19.20 -6.92
N THR A 17 2.78 18.66 -7.51
CA THR A 17 4.17 19.01 -7.23
C THR A 17 4.82 19.45 -8.54
N ALA A 18 5.26 20.70 -8.60
CA ALA A 18 6.05 21.22 -9.72
C ALA A 18 7.54 21.14 -9.40
N VAL A 19 8.31 20.47 -10.25
CA VAL A 19 9.74 20.22 -10.04
C VAL A 19 10.54 20.89 -11.15
N ASP A 20 11.58 21.62 -10.76
CA ASP A 20 12.62 22.11 -11.66
C ASP A 20 13.63 21.00 -11.91
N MET A 21 13.77 20.61 -13.17
CA MET A 21 14.67 19.52 -13.58
C MET A 21 16.13 19.93 -13.59
N GLU A 22 16.44 21.23 -13.72
CA GLU A 22 17.83 21.72 -13.79
C GLU A 22 18.44 21.83 -12.39
N ASN A 23 17.72 22.43 -11.44
CA ASN A 23 18.20 22.64 -10.08
C ASN A 23 17.76 21.54 -9.09
N GLU A 24 16.92 20.60 -9.54
CA GLU A 24 16.38 19.51 -8.71
C GLU A 24 15.66 20.07 -7.47
N GLU A 25 14.77 21.04 -7.72
CA GLU A 25 14.05 21.78 -6.70
C GLU A 25 12.54 21.73 -6.87
N ILE A 26 11.84 21.66 -5.75
CA ILE A 26 10.39 21.81 -5.73
C ILE A 26 10.06 23.29 -5.88
N ILE A 27 9.50 23.64 -7.04
CA ILE A 27 9.12 25.01 -7.38
C ILE A 27 7.88 25.43 -6.58
N ALA A 28 6.90 24.54 -6.50
CA ALA A 28 5.63 24.76 -5.82
C ALA A 28 4.91 23.44 -5.53
N ASN A 29 4.21 23.40 -4.39
CA ASN A 29 3.22 22.39 -4.05
C ASN A 29 1.84 23.03 -3.94
N ALA A 30 0.82 22.36 -4.46
CA ALA A 30 -0.57 22.76 -4.31
C ALA A 30 -1.46 21.55 -4.03
N LYS A 31 -2.56 21.77 -3.32
CA LYS A 31 -3.57 20.75 -3.08
C LYS A 31 -4.95 21.38 -3.07
N ALA A 32 -5.95 20.62 -3.50
CA ALA A 32 -7.37 20.93 -3.36
C ALA A 32 -8.14 19.64 -3.08
N LEU A 33 -9.39 19.76 -2.62
CA LEU A 33 -10.25 18.59 -2.39
C LEU A 33 -10.43 17.80 -3.69
N THR A 34 -10.31 16.48 -3.59
CA THR A 34 -10.61 15.59 -4.71
C THR A 34 -12.12 15.53 -4.92
N THR A 35 -12.55 15.75 -6.15
CA THR A 35 -13.98 15.79 -6.53
C THR A 35 -14.40 14.50 -7.23
N VAL A 36 -14.11 13.36 -6.61
CA VAL A 36 -14.35 12.02 -7.19
C VAL A 36 -15.82 11.75 -7.51
N GLU A 37 -16.74 12.23 -6.68
CA GLU A 37 -18.17 11.97 -6.81
C GLU A 37 -18.83 12.77 -7.94
N SER A 38 -18.18 13.83 -8.40
CA SER A 38 -18.68 14.70 -9.47
C SER A 38 -17.80 14.61 -10.72
N ASP A 39 -16.68 15.33 -10.73
CA ASP A 39 -15.66 15.26 -11.78
C ASP A 39 -14.29 15.60 -11.18
N ILE A 40 -13.36 14.66 -11.24
CA ILE A 40 -12.02 14.80 -10.67
C ILE A 40 -11.22 15.96 -11.29
N MET A 41 -11.58 16.39 -12.50
CA MET A 41 -10.97 17.53 -13.16
C MET A 41 -11.21 18.84 -12.42
N ILE A 42 -12.33 18.97 -11.69
CA ILE A 42 -12.62 20.16 -10.89
C ILE A 42 -11.56 20.30 -9.78
N GLY A 43 -11.30 19.23 -9.03
CA GLY A 43 -10.26 19.20 -8.00
C GLY A 43 -8.87 19.48 -8.56
N PHE A 44 -8.54 18.90 -9.72
CA PHE A 44 -7.30 19.21 -10.43
C PHE A 44 -7.19 20.69 -10.81
N GLN A 45 -8.21 21.26 -11.45
CA GLN A 45 -8.21 22.66 -11.89
C GLN A 45 -8.08 23.62 -10.71
N ASN A 46 -8.76 23.34 -9.60
CA ASN A 46 -8.65 24.12 -8.36
C ASN A 46 -7.22 24.10 -7.81
N ALA A 47 -6.61 22.92 -7.71
CA ALA A 47 -5.24 22.80 -7.22
C ALA A 47 -4.22 23.38 -8.21
N TYR A 48 -4.46 23.27 -9.51
CA TYR A 48 -3.62 23.86 -10.56
C TYR A 48 -3.70 25.40 -10.57
N ALA A 49 -4.87 25.98 -10.31
CA ALA A 49 -5.01 27.43 -10.13
C ALA A 49 -4.18 27.95 -8.94
N ILE A 50 -4.24 27.25 -7.80
CA ILE A 50 -3.40 27.55 -6.62
C ILE A 50 -1.92 27.44 -6.98
N MET A 51 -1.52 26.40 -7.72
CA MET A 51 -0.14 26.23 -8.17
C MET A 51 0.30 27.37 -9.09
N LYS A 52 -0.52 27.78 -10.06
CA LYS A 52 -0.20 28.89 -10.96
C LYS A 52 0.06 30.19 -10.21
N GLU A 53 -0.74 30.50 -9.19
CA GLU A 53 -0.48 31.68 -8.36
C GLU A 53 0.84 31.56 -7.58
N LYS A 54 1.18 30.39 -7.03
CA LYS A 54 2.48 30.16 -6.38
C LYS A 54 3.67 30.24 -7.35
N CYS A 55 3.43 29.95 -8.62
CA CYS A 55 4.40 30.01 -9.70
C CYS A 55 4.42 31.38 -10.41
N LYS A 56 3.61 32.34 -9.98
CA LYS A 56 3.47 33.64 -10.65
C LYS A 56 4.80 34.38 -10.66
N GLY A 57 5.15 34.94 -11.83
CA GLY A 57 6.44 35.58 -12.06
C GLY A 57 7.58 34.62 -12.40
N LYS A 58 7.35 33.30 -12.37
CA LYS A 58 8.28 32.29 -12.89
C LYS A 58 7.85 31.90 -14.31
N ASN A 59 8.77 31.95 -15.28
CA ASN A 59 8.49 31.48 -16.64
C ASN A 59 8.63 29.94 -16.70
N ILE A 60 7.58 29.25 -16.24
CA ILE A 60 7.52 27.80 -16.14
C ILE A 60 6.81 27.23 -17.35
N GLN A 61 7.47 26.30 -18.03
CA GLN A 61 6.87 25.44 -19.03
C GLN A 61 6.93 24.02 -18.49
N PHE A 62 5.75 23.37 -18.41
CA PHE A 62 5.68 21.96 -18.04
C PHE A 62 5.88 21.12 -19.30
N ASP A 63 7.01 20.45 -19.39
CA ASP A 63 7.35 19.59 -20.54
C ASP A 63 6.57 18.29 -20.51
N GLU A 64 6.29 17.81 -19.30
CA GLU A 64 5.59 16.56 -19.06
C GLU A 64 4.72 16.63 -17.79
N MET A 65 3.65 15.85 -17.79
CA MET A 65 2.77 15.66 -16.64
C MET A 65 2.66 14.16 -16.35
N LEU A 66 3.02 13.73 -15.15
CA LEU A 66 2.85 12.34 -14.68
C LEU A 66 1.80 12.31 -13.58
N ALA A 67 1.06 11.21 -13.45
CA ALA A 67 0.10 11.09 -12.37
C ALA A 67 0.03 9.73 -11.69
N CYS A 68 -0.37 9.75 -10.43
CA CYS A 68 -0.86 8.58 -9.73
C CYS A 68 -2.27 8.81 -9.22
N SER A 69 -2.99 7.73 -8.94
CA SER A 69 -4.33 7.81 -8.37
C SER A 69 -4.58 6.78 -7.28
N SER A 70 -5.25 7.24 -6.23
CA SER A 70 -5.96 6.45 -5.22
C SER A 70 -7.42 6.92 -5.04
N ALA A 71 -7.79 8.02 -5.70
CA ALA A 71 -9.14 8.56 -5.82
C ALA A 71 -10.15 7.51 -6.30
N ALA A 72 -9.71 6.54 -7.12
CA ALA A 72 -10.19 5.15 -7.29
C ALA A 72 -11.06 4.55 -6.17
N GLY A 73 -10.63 4.76 -4.92
CA GLY A 73 -10.68 3.67 -3.95
C GLY A 73 -9.56 2.67 -4.27
N GLY A 74 -9.00 2.02 -3.26
CA GLY A 74 -8.10 0.89 -3.52
C GLY A 74 -8.88 -0.21 -4.25
N LEU A 75 -8.31 -0.76 -5.33
CA LEU A 75 -8.91 -1.83 -6.12
C LEU A 75 -9.31 -2.99 -5.18
N LYS A 76 -10.60 -3.20 -4.97
CA LYS A 76 -11.11 -4.24 -4.08
C LYS A 76 -10.90 -5.59 -4.74
N MET A 77 -10.10 -6.45 -4.13
CA MET A 77 -9.73 -7.73 -4.71
C MET A 77 -10.09 -8.89 -3.81
N ILE A 78 -10.50 -10.00 -4.42
CA ILE A 78 -10.53 -11.31 -3.78
C ILE A 78 -9.40 -12.16 -4.37
N ALA A 79 -8.65 -12.85 -3.51
CA ALA A 79 -7.65 -13.83 -3.93
C ALA A 79 -8.16 -15.25 -3.66
N VAL A 80 -7.93 -16.16 -4.59
CA VAL A 80 -8.27 -17.58 -4.47
C VAL A 80 -7.01 -18.40 -4.72
N GLY A 81 -6.73 -19.37 -3.85
CA GLY A 81 -5.61 -20.29 -4.01
C GLY A 81 -5.97 -21.73 -3.69
N LEU A 82 -5.01 -22.65 -3.83
CA LEU A 82 -5.18 -24.07 -3.48
C LEU A 82 -5.03 -24.32 -1.97
N VAL A 83 -3.90 -23.92 -1.38
CA VAL A 83 -3.60 -24.13 0.05
C VAL A 83 -3.43 -22.77 0.74
N PRO A 84 -3.99 -22.56 1.95
CA PRO A 84 -3.90 -21.31 2.71
C PRO A 84 -2.46 -20.75 2.77
N ASP A 85 -1.54 -21.54 3.32
CA ASP A 85 -0.16 -21.10 3.61
C ASP A 85 0.77 -21.11 2.39
N LEU A 86 0.27 -21.48 1.21
CA LEU A 86 1.06 -21.55 -0.04
C LEU A 86 0.48 -20.63 -1.11
N THR A 87 -0.21 -21.18 -2.10
CA THR A 87 -0.66 -20.44 -3.28
C THR A 87 -1.68 -19.34 -2.94
N ALA A 88 -2.49 -19.51 -1.88
CA ALA A 88 -3.43 -18.47 -1.45
C ALA A 88 -2.69 -17.27 -0.84
N GLU A 89 -1.71 -17.53 0.02
CA GLU A 89 -0.82 -16.49 0.55
C GLU A 89 0.04 -15.85 -0.56
N ALA A 90 0.52 -16.61 -1.55
CA ALA A 90 1.22 -16.04 -2.72
C ALA A 90 0.33 -15.10 -3.55
N ALA A 91 -0.92 -15.47 -3.79
CA ALA A 91 -1.89 -14.63 -4.47
C ALA A 91 -2.16 -13.34 -3.69
N LYS A 92 -2.37 -13.45 -2.36
CA LYS A 92 -2.51 -12.30 -1.47
C LYS A 92 -1.30 -11.35 -1.54
N ARG A 93 -0.08 -11.89 -1.54
CA ARG A 93 1.18 -11.11 -1.67
C ARG A 93 1.35 -10.43 -3.02
N ALA A 94 0.93 -11.09 -4.10
CA ALA A 94 0.91 -10.47 -5.44
C ALA A 94 -0.03 -9.27 -5.45
N ALA A 95 -1.27 -9.47 -5.03
CA ALA A 95 -2.31 -8.46 -4.96
C ALA A 95 -1.95 -7.23 -4.11
N LEU A 96 -1.42 -7.42 -2.90
CA LEU A 96 -1.01 -6.33 -2.02
C LEU A 96 0.11 -5.47 -2.63
N GLY A 97 1.06 -6.10 -3.31
CA GLY A 97 2.15 -5.42 -4.01
C GLY A 97 1.73 -4.70 -5.30
N ALA A 98 0.58 -5.07 -5.88
CA ALA A 98 -0.01 -4.35 -7.00
C ALA A 98 -0.67 -3.02 -6.59
N GLY A 99 -0.90 -2.80 -5.29
CA GLY A 99 -1.60 -1.62 -4.76
C GLY A 99 -3.08 -1.88 -4.41
N SER A 100 -3.55 -3.12 -4.51
CA SER A 100 -4.94 -3.51 -4.25
C SER A 100 -5.27 -3.57 -2.76
N ARG A 101 -6.57 -3.53 -2.45
CA ARG A 101 -7.12 -3.80 -1.11
C ARG A 101 -7.78 -5.18 -1.11
N ILE A 102 -7.23 -6.11 -0.34
CA ILE A 102 -7.78 -7.46 -0.20
C ILE A 102 -9.06 -7.42 0.65
N LEU A 103 -10.17 -7.88 0.08
CA LEU A 103 -11.44 -8.06 0.79
C LEU A 103 -11.48 -9.41 1.50
N GLU A 104 -10.98 -10.46 0.85
CA GLU A 104 -10.97 -11.83 1.38
C GLU A 104 -9.96 -12.70 0.61
N VAL A 105 -9.49 -13.76 1.27
CA VAL A 105 -8.69 -14.81 0.63
C VAL A 105 -9.38 -16.16 0.85
N TYR A 106 -9.72 -16.84 -0.25
CA TYR A 106 -10.26 -18.19 -0.22
C TYR A 106 -9.20 -19.22 -0.61
N SER A 107 -9.37 -20.43 -0.12
CA SER A 107 -8.50 -21.55 -0.43
C SER A 107 -9.31 -22.81 -0.70
N HIS A 108 -8.68 -23.81 -1.30
CA HIS A 108 -9.34 -25.06 -1.71
C HIS A 108 -10.44 -24.83 -2.75
N GLU A 109 -11.30 -25.83 -2.91
CA GLU A 109 -12.45 -25.76 -3.81
C GLU A 109 -13.51 -24.80 -3.26
N LEU A 110 -13.87 -23.80 -4.07
CA LEU A 110 -14.90 -22.82 -3.75
C LEU A 110 -16.26 -23.51 -3.61
N THR A 111 -16.92 -23.21 -2.50
CA THR A 111 -18.29 -23.60 -2.23
C THR A 111 -19.28 -22.54 -2.72
N LEU A 112 -20.54 -22.91 -2.94
CA LEU A 112 -21.60 -21.94 -3.25
C LEU A 112 -21.80 -20.88 -2.14
N ARG A 113 -21.45 -21.21 -0.89
CA ARG A 113 -21.57 -20.27 0.23
C ARG A 113 -20.51 -19.17 0.13
N GLU A 114 -19.28 -19.54 -0.22
CA GLU A 114 -18.19 -18.60 -0.48
C GLU A 114 -18.46 -17.76 -1.73
N ILE A 115 -19.00 -18.34 -2.81
CA ILE A 115 -19.41 -17.57 -4.00
C ILE A 115 -20.43 -16.49 -3.64
N ARG A 116 -21.43 -16.79 -2.79
CA ARG A 116 -22.40 -15.77 -2.34
C ARG A 116 -21.75 -14.66 -1.52
N ASP A 117 -20.82 -15.02 -0.65
CA ASP A 117 -20.03 -14.08 0.14
C ASP A 117 -19.13 -13.19 -0.75
N MET A 118 -18.49 -13.77 -1.76
CA MET A 118 -17.74 -13.03 -2.79
C MET A 118 -18.63 -12.00 -3.51
N ILE A 119 -19.84 -12.38 -3.92
CA ILE A 119 -20.79 -11.48 -4.57
C ILE A 119 -21.20 -10.35 -3.62
N GLN A 120 -21.48 -10.65 -2.35
CA GLN A 120 -21.86 -9.66 -1.34
C GLN A 120 -20.76 -8.63 -1.09
N LYS A 121 -19.50 -9.07 -1.11
CA LYS A 121 -18.30 -8.23 -0.94
C LYS A 121 -18.05 -7.28 -2.12
N LYS A 122 -18.67 -7.52 -3.29
CA LYS A 122 -18.55 -6.69 -4.51
C LYS A 122 -17.09 -6.38 -4.87
N PRO A 123 -16.26 -7.40 -5.15
CA PRO A 123 -14.90 -7.19 -5.61
C PRO A 123 -14.87 -6.49 -6.96
N ASP A 124 -13.84 -5.70 -7.19
CA ASP A 124 -13.56 -5.09 -8.48
C ASP A 124 -12.77 -6.06 -9.39
N ILE A 125 -12.11 -7.07 -8.83
CA ILE A 125 -11.27 -8.04 -9.54
C ILE A 125 -11.08 -9.30 -8.68
N ILE A 126 -10.90 -10.46 -9.33
CA ILE A 126 -10.56 -11.73 -8.68
C ILE A 126 -9.19 -12.19 -9.18
N LEU A 127 -8.28 -12.54 -8.26
CA LEU A 127 -7.04 -13.22 -8.57
C LEU A 127 -7.21 -14.71 -8.31
N LEU A 128 -7.27 -15.51 -9.37
CA LEU A 128 -7.38 -16.96 -9.34
C LEU A 128 -6.00 -17.60 -9.50
N ALA A 129 -5.47 -18.12 -8.39
CA ALA A 129 -4.24 -18.89 -8.36
C ALA A 129 -4.51 -20.33 -7.88
N GLY A 130 -3.49 -21.18 -7.90
CA GLY A 130 -3.57 -22.53 -7.37
C GLY A 130 -2.73 -23.52 -8.16
N GLY A 131 -2.15 -24.48 -7.42
CA GLY A 131 -1.23 -25.47 -7.97
C GLY A 131 0.12 -24.88 -8.40
N THR A 132 1.18 -25.65 -8.22
CA THR A 132 2.46 -25.39 -8.91
C THR A 132 2.35 -25.82 -10.36
N ASP A 133 3.28 -25.40 -11.21
CA ASP A 133 3.29 -25.84 -12.60
C ASP A 133 3.55 -27.34 -12.70
N GLY A 134 2.59 -28.05 -13.30
CA GLY A 134 2.60 -29.52 -13.36
C GLY A 134 2.08 -30.21 -12.09
N GLY A 135 1.65 -29.45 -11.08
CA GLY A 135 0.99 -29.95 -9.87
C GLY A 135 -0.53 -30.13 -10.04
N ASN A 136 -1.28 -29.93 -8.96
CA ASN A 136 -2.75 -30.03 -8.98
C ASN A 136 -3.35 -28.97 -9.93
N LYS A 137 -4.17 -29.42 -10.88
CA LYS A 137 -4.94 -28.54 -11.78
C LYS A 137 -6.43 -28.54 -11.47
N ASP A 138 -6.93 -29.58 -10.80
CA ASP A 138 -8.36 -29.83 -10.67
C ASP A 138 -9.06 -28.74 -9.84
N CYS A 139 -8.43 -28.29 -8.75
CA CYS A 139 -9.01 -27.27 -7.88
C CYS A 139 -9.14 -25.91 -8.57
N ILE A 140 -8.11 -25.46 -9.33
CA ILE A 140 -8.17 -24.17 -10.00
C ILE A 140 -9.19 -24.19 -11.14
N ILE A 141 -9.33 -25.33 -11.84
CA ILE A 141 -10.35 -25.54 -12.87
C ILE A 141 -11.75 -25.55 -12.25
N HIS A 142 -11.95 -26.25 -11.13
CA HIS A 142 -13.21 -26.23 -10.38
C HIS A 142 -13.60 -24.81 -9.96
N ASN A 143 -12.65 -24.07 -9.40
CA ASN A 143 -12.86 -22.68 -8.98
C ASN A 143 -13.18 -21.77 -10.17
N ALA A 144 -12.51 -21.95 -11.32
CA ALA A 144 -12.83 -21.25 -12.56
C ALA A 144 -14.28 -21.52 -13.00
N LYS A 145 -14.74 -22.78 -12.98
CA LYS A 145 -16.14 -23.13 -13.31
C LYS A 145 -17.13 -22.44 -12.36
N MET A 146 -16.86 -22.48 -11.05
CA MET A 146 -17.70 -21.85 -10.04
C MET A 146 -17.81 -20.33 -10.24
N ILE A 147 -16.69 -19.66 -10.51
CA ILE A 147 -16.67 -18.22 -10.80
C ILE A 147 -17.45 -17.95 -12.09
N ALA A 148 -17.12 -18.65 -13.18
CA ALA A 148 -17.72 -18.43 -14.49
C ALA A 148 -19.25 -18.61 -14.51
N MET A 149 -19.78 -19.53 -13.70
CA MET A 149 -21.22 -19.78 -13.60
C MET A 149 -21.98 -18.73 -12.76
N ASN A 150 -21.32 -18.05 -11.81
CA ASN A 150 -22.01 -17.26 -10.78
C ASN A 150 -21.59 -15.77 -10.73
N ILE A 151 -20.44 -15.40 -11.29
CA ILE A 151 -19.88 -14.05 -11.23
C ILE A 151 -19.48 -13.63 -12.65
N LYS A 152 -20.25 -12.74 -13.27
CA LYS A 152 -20.05 -12.32 -14.68
C LYS A 152 -19.32 -10.98 -14.84
N ASP A 153 -19.61 -10.02 -13.97
CA ASP A 153 -19.18 -8.62 -14.14
C ASP A 153 -17.88 -8.26 -13.42
N VAL A 154 -17.07 -9.27 -13.07
CA VAL A 154 -15.82 -9.09 -12.32
C VAL A 154 -14.68 -9.72 -13.12
N PRO A 155 -13.68 -8.92 -13.57
CA PRO A 155 -12.55 -9.46 -14.30
C PRO A 155 -11.71 -10.40 -13.43
N VAL A 156 -11.15 -11.44 -14.07
CA VAL A 156 -10.37 -12.48 -13.40
C VAL A 156 -8.93 -12.52 -13.92
N VAL A 157 -7.95 -12.32 -13.04
CA VAL A 157 -6.54 -12.61 -13.35
C VAL A 157 -6.26 -14.05 -12.97
N VAL A 158 -5.79 -14.85 -13.91
CA VAL A 158 -5.41 -16.25 -13.66
C VAL A 158 -3.89 -16.33 -13.60
N ALA A 159 -3.39 -16.82 -12.48
CA ALA A 159 -1.96 -16.86 -12.18
C ALA A 159 -1.61 -18.16 -11.44
N GLY A 160 -2.09 -19.29 -11.95
CA GLY A 160 -1.91 -20.62 -11.35
C GLY A 160 -1.29 -21.62 -12.32
N ASN A 161 -1.50 -22.91 -12.04
CA ASN A 161 -0.90 -24.02 -12.77
C ASN A 161 -1.11 -23.90 -14.30
N ARG A 162 -0.01 -23.72 -15.04
CA ARG A 162 -0.04 -23.56 -16.51
C ARG A 162 -0.77 -24.68 -17.25
N LYS A 163 -0.80 -25.91 -16.72
CA LYS A 163 -1.53 -27.04 -17.34
C LYS A 163 -3.05 -26.90 -17.29
N ALA A 164 -3.57 -25.94 -16.52
CA ALA A 164 -4.99 -25.63 -16.44
C ALA A 164 -5.41 -24.54 -17.44
N ASN A 165 -4.45 -23.85 -18.08
CA ASN A 165 -4.73 -22.65 -18.86
C ASN A 165 -5.73 -22.89 -19.98
N ASP A 166 -5.48 -23.87 -20.85
CA ASP A 166 -6.34 -24.17 -22.01
C ASP A 166 -7.82 -24.40 -21.59
N GLU A 167 -8.05 -25.17 -20.53
CA GLU A 167 -9.41 -25.46 -20.03
C GLU A 167 -10.05 -24.23 -19.38
N ILE A 168 -9.28 -23.42 -18.63
CA ILE A 168 -9.79 -22.18 -18.02
C ILE A 168 -10.13 -21.15 -19.10
N GLU A 169 -9.29 -20.98 -20.12
CA GLU A 169 -9.57 -20.10 -21.26
C GLU A 169 -10.87 -20.51 -21.96
N GLU A 170 -11.06 -21.81 -22.20
CA GLU A 170 -12.29 -22.33 -22.79
C GLU A 170 -13.51 -22.00 -21.92
N ILE A 171 -13.46 -22.27 -20.61
CA ILE A 171 -14.55 -21.99 -19.66
C ILE A 171 -14.91 -20.51 -19.67
N PHE A 172 -13.92 -19.63 -19.52
CA PHE A 172 -14.14 -18.19 -19.41
C PHE A 172 -14.62 -17.58 -20.73
N THR A 173 -14.05 -17.99 -21.86
CA THR A 173 -14.46 -17.52 -23.19
C THR A 173 -15.90 -17.93 -23.50
N GLN A 174 -16.28 -19.19 -23.26
CA GLN A 174 -17.64 -19.67 -23.47
C GLN A 174 -18.67 -18.96 -22.59
N GLN A 175 -18.26 -18.56 -21.39
CA GLN A 175 -19.11 -17.92 -20.40
C GLN A 175 -19.08 -16.38 -20.45
N GLY A 176 -18.29 -15.79 -21.36
CA GLY A 176 -18.16 -14.35 -21.53
C GLY A 176 -17.53 -13.63 -20.33
N ILE A 177 -16.63 -14.30 -19.61
CA ILE A 177 -15.90 -13.70 -18.49
C ILE A 177 -14.76 -12.84 -19.05
N ASP A 178 -14.56 -11.63 -18.51
CA ASP A 178 -13.36 -10.84 -18.78
C ASP A 178 -12.19 -11.42 -17.96
N TYR A 179 -11.10 -11.80 -18.62
CA TYR A 179 -9.97 -12.45 -17.94
C TYR A 179 -8.62 -12.10 -18.56
N GLU A 180 -7.57 -12.26 -17.76
CA GLU A 180 -6.18 -12.11 -18.17
C GLU A 180 -5.34 -13.27 -17.63
N MET A 181 -4.66 -13.98 -18.54
CA MET A 181 -3.76 -15.08 -18.18
C MET A 181 -2.36 -14.55 -17.93
N THR A 182 -1.72 -14.99 -16.84
CA THR A 182 -0.36 -14.61 -16.47
C THR A 182 0.45 -15.83 -16.02
N ASP A 183 1.75 -15.65 -15.83
CA ASP A 183 2.58 -16.68 -15.21
C ASP A 183 2.10 -17.01 -13.79
N ASN A 184 2.33 -18.25 -13.38
CA ASN A 184 1.96 -18.74 -12.06
C ASN A 184 2.62 -17.92 -10.94
N VAL A 185 1.87 -17.49 -9.91
CA VAL A 185 2.44 -16.79 -8.73
C VAL A 185 3.37 -17.66 -7.91
N MET A 186 3.26 -18.99 -8.03
CA MET A 186 4.11 -19.98 -7.38
C MET A 186 4.35 -21.18 -8.32
N PRO A 187 5.20 -21.04 -9.34
CA PRO A 187 5.42 -22.09 -10.34
C PRO A 187 6.05 -23.35 -9.73
N LYS A 188 6.82 -23.21 -8.64
CA LYS A 188 7.40 -24.32 -7.87
C LYS A 188 7.16 -24.07 -6.38
N LEU A 189 7.11 -25.14 -5.59
CA LEU A 189 6.92 -25.04 -4.13
C LEU A 189 7.94 -24.07 -3.53
N ASN A 190 7.46 -23.08 -2.77
CA ASN A 190 8.25 -22.03 -2.12
C ASN A 190 9.03 -21.08 -3.05
N VAL A 191 8.79 -21.12 -4.37
CA VAL A 191 9.36 -20.17 -5.33
C VAL A 191 8.26 -19.23 -5.80
N LEU A 192 8.38 -17.94 -5.48
CA LEU A 192 7.38 -16.93 -5.85
C LEU A 192 7.74 -16.27 -7.20
N ASN A 193 6.73 -16.06 -8.04
CA ASN A 193 6.83 -15.29 -9.29
C ASN A 193 5.64 -14.31 -9.39
N VAL A 194 5.66 -13.26 -8.57
CA VAL A 194 4.50 -12.38 -8.36
C VAL A 194 4.41 -11.18 -9.29
N GLU A 195 5.49 -10.83 -9.99
CA GLU A 195 5.51 -9.63 -10.85
C GLU A 195 4.54 -9.70 -12.04
N PRO A 196 4.42 -10.83 -12.79
CA PRO A 196 3.47 -10.91 -13.89
C PRO A 196 2.02 -10.69 -13.46
N ALA A 197 1.60 -11.33 -12.35
CA ALA A 197 0.27 -11.10 -11.78
C ALA A 197 0.10 -9.64 -11.31
N ARG A 198 1.14 -9.02 -10.74
CA ARG A 198 1.08 -7.60 -10.31
C ARG A 198 0.88 -6.65 -11.47
N GLU A 199 1.50 -6.91 -12.60
CA GLU A 199 1.36 -6.11 -13.82
C GLU A 199 -0.06 -6.20 -14.38
N ALA A 200 -0.60 -7.42 -14.56
CA ALA A 200 -1.98 -7.61 -15.01
C ALA A 200 -3.01 -6.93 -14.10
N ILE A 201 -2.82 -7.05 -12.78
CA ILE A 201 -3.69 -6.40 -11.79
C ILE A 201 -3.63 -4.87 -11.94
N ARG A 202 -2.43 -4.30 -12.16
CA ARG A 202 -2.27 -2.86 -12.37
C ARG A 202 -2.96 -2.44 -13.65
N ASP A 203 -2.81 -3.18 -14.74
CA ASP A 203 -3.42 -2.84 -16.03
C ASP A 203 -4.95 -2.85 -15.97
N ILE A 204 -5.54 -3.86 -15.32
CA ILE A 204 -6.99 -3.89 -15.08
C ILE A 204 -7.42 -2.73 -14.18
N PHE A 205 -6.64 -2.43 -13.13
CA PHE A 205 -6.95 -1.28 -12.28
C PHE A 205 -6.94 0.02 -13.08
N MET A 206 -5.96 0.20 -13.96
CA MET A 206 -5.83 1.38 -14.79
C MET A 206 -7.02 1.55 -15.72
N LYS A 207 -7.43 0.48 -16.41
CA LYS A 207 -8.64 0.49 -17.26
C LYS A 207 -9.87 0.94 -16.45
N LYS A 208 -10.07 0.40 -15.24
CA LYS A 208 -11.21 0.77 -14.38
C LYS A 208 -11.15 2.21 -13.86
N ILE A 209 -9.96 2.69 -13.50
CA ILE A 209 -9.78 4.08 -13.05
C ILE A 209 -10.20 5.06 -14.17
N VAL A 210 -9.79 4.78 -15.41
CA VAL A 210 -10.11 5.60 -16.59
C VAL A 210 -11.62 5.65 -16.83
N GLU A 211 -12.31 4.52 -16.69
CA GLU A 211 -13.75 4.39 -16.95
C GLU A 211 -14.63 5.02 -15.87
N ALA A 212 -14.27 4.88 -14.59
CA ALA A 212 -15.20 5.13 -13.48
C ALA A 212 -15.30 6.59 -13.00
N LYS A 213 -14.33 7.46 -13.30
CA LYS A 213 -14.14 8.72 -12.52
C LYS A 213 -13.89 10.00 -13.32
N GLY A 214 -14.37 10.06 -14.57
CA GLY A 214 -14.17 11.24 -15.42
C GLY A 214 -12.71 11.43 -15.89
N MET A 215 -11.85 10.42 -15.72
CA MET A 215 -10.44 10.49 -16.10
C MET A 215 -10.20 10.39 -17.61
N LYS A 216 -11.22 10.08 -18.43
CA LYS A 216 -11.11 10.15 -19.90
C LYS A 216 -10.63 11.52 -20.41
N GLY A 217 -10.99 12.61 -19.71
CA GLY A 217 -10.48 13.95 -20.01
C GLY A 217 -8.99 14.11 -19.67
N ILE A 218 -8.53 13.44 -18.62
CA ILE A 218 -7.16 13.51 -18.08
C ILE A 218 -6.14 12.91 -19.07
N GLU A 219 -6.47 11.83 -19.77
CA GLU A 219 -5.58 11.16 -20.73
C GLU A 219 -5.08 12.11 -21.83
N SER A 220 -5.91 13.09 -22.23
CA SER A 220 -5.51 14.08 -23.24
C SER A 220 -4.44 15.07 -22.75
N PHE A 221 -4.34 15.29 -21.43
CA PHE A 221 -3.38 16.20 -20.80
C PHE A 221 -2.18 15.46 -20.20
N ILE A 222 -2.37 14.23 -19.73
CA ILE A 222 -1.32 13.37 -19.20
C ILE A 222 -0.69 12.59 -20.35
N LYS A 223 0.43 13.12 -20.86
CA LYS A 223 1.30 12.39 -21.79
C LYS A 223 2.21 11.35 -21.10
N GLY A 224 1.94 11.08 -19.82
CA GLY A 224 2.83 10.43 -18.88
C GLY A 224 2.31 9.12 -18.31
N ILE A 225 3.05 8.60 -17.33
CA ILE A 225 2.73 7.37 -16.62
C ILE A 225 1.56 7.61 -15.67
N LEU A 226 0.59 6.70 -15.67
CA LEU A 226 -0.50 6.64 -14.70
C LEU A 226 -0.35 5.35 -13.88
N MET A 227 -0.23 5.47 -12.55
CA MET A 227 -0.12 4.31 -11.65
C MET A 227 -0.84 4.50 -10.32
N PRO A 228 -1.00 3.45 -9.49
CA PRO A 228 -1.58 3.60 -8.16
C PRO A 228 -0.70 4.46 -7.23
N THR A 229 -1.30 5.33 -6.41
CA THR A 229 -0.54 6.14 -5.42
C THR A 229 0.34 5.26 -4.51
N PRO A 230 -0.12 4.11 -3.97
CA PRO A 230 0.74 3.25 -3.15
C PRO A 230 1.90 2.62 -3.93
N ALA A 231 1.73 2.38 -5.24
CA ALA A 231 2.81 1.88 -6.09
C ALA A 231 3.89 2.96 -6.29
N ALA A 232 3.48 4.23 -6.45
CA ALA A 232 4.39 5.35 -6.51
C ALA A 232 5.18 5.50 -5.19
N VAL A 233 4.50 5.48 -4.03
CA VAL A 233 5.18 5.52 -2.72
C VAL A 233 6.16 4.37 -2.54
N LEU A 234 5.79 3.14 -2.95
CA LEU A 234 6.72 2.00 -2.93
C LEU A 234 7.91 2.20 -3.86
N ASN A 235 7.72 2.83 -5.01
CA ASN A 235 8.82 3.15 -5.94
C ASN A 235 9.77 4.20 -5.36
N ALA A 236 9.24 5.23 -4.70
CA ALA A 236 10.05 6.21 -3.97
C ALA A 236 10.86 5.56 -2.84
N ALA A 237 10.24 4.65 -2.09
CA ALA A 237 10.93 3.87 -1.05
C ALA A 237 12.06 3.02 -1.66
N LYS A 238 11.79 2.30 -2.76
CA LYS A 238 12.79 1.47 -3.46
C LYS A 238 13.98 2.31 -3.94
N ILE A 239 13.73 3.41 -4.64
CA ILE A 239 14.80 4.23 -5.21
C ILE A 239 15.65 4.86 -4.10
N LEU A 240 15.02 5.33 -3.02
CA LEU A 240 15.72 5.92 -1.88
C LEU A 240 16.59 4.89 -1.14
N ALA A 241 16.10 3.66 -0.98
CA ALA A 241 16.85 2.59 -0.32
C ALA A 241 18.03 2.09 -1.16
N ASN A 242 17.78 1.83 -2.45
CA ASN A 242 18.74 1.16 -3.34
C ASN A 242 19.75 2.11 -3.95
N GLY A 243 19.34 3.34 -4.25
CA GLY A 243 20.11 4.22 -5.10
C GLY A 243 19.92 3.94 -6.58
N THR A 244 20.78 4.56 -7.36
CA THR A 244 20.94 4.39 -8.80
C THR A 244 22.41 4.17 -9.13
N ASN A 245 22.74 4.07 -10.42
CA ASN A 245 24.13 4.02 -10.86
C ASN A 245 24.90 5.32 -10.57
N GLU A 246 24.21 6.44 -10.31
CA GLU A 246 24.82 7.75 -10.07
C GLU A 246 24.67 8.23 -8.61
N GLU A 247 23.76 7.65 -7.85
CA GLU A 247 23.39 8.12 -6.51
C GLU A 247 23.27 6.96 -5.54
N GLU A 248 24.04 6.97 -4.47
CA GLU A 248 23.95 5.92 -3.45
C GLU A 248 22.60 5.96 -2.73
N GLY A 249 22.02 4.79 -2.48
CA GLY A 249 20.85 4.66 -1.62
C GLY A 249 21.20 4.87 -0.14
N ILE A 250 20.18 5.13 0.68
CA ILE A 250 20.35 5.27 2.14
C ILE A 250 20.36 3.91 2.86
N GLY A 251 20.04 2.82 2.14
CA GLY A 251 19.89 1.47 2.66
C GLY A 251 18.50 1.18 3.24
N ASP A 252 18.40 0.06 3.96
CA ASP A 252 17.13 -0.49 4.43
C ASP A 252 16.26 0.51 5.19
N LEU A 253 15.01 0.61 4.76
CA LEU A 253 14.06 1.59 5.28
C LEU A 253 12.65 1.03 5.37
N ILE A 254 11.86 1.69 6.21
CA ILE A 254 10.43 1.46 6.38
C ILE A 254 9.70 2.79 6.16
N VAL A 255 8.57 2.79 5.45
CA VAL A 255 7.67 3.95 5.33
C VAL A 255 6.39 3.63 6.09
N VAL A 256 5.98 4.57 6.96
CA VAL A 256 4.71 4.56 7.69
C VAL A 256 3.84 5.67 7.11
N ASP A 257 2.80 5.30 6.36
CA ASP A 257 1.82 6.24 5.78
C ASP A 257 0.47 6.08 6.50
N ILE A 258 0.12 7.08 7.31
CA ILE A 258 -1.12 7.07 8.09
C ILE A 258 -2.15 7.97 7.39
N GLY A 259 -3.15 7.34 6.79
CA GLY A 259 -4.25 7.99 6.12
C GLY A 259 -5.53 8.04 6.96
N GLY A 260 -6.55 8.71 6.41
CA GLY A 260 -7.88 8.73 7.02
C GLY A 260 -8.61 7.38 6.97
N ALA A 261 -8.32 6.55 5.96
CA ALA A 261 -8.98 5.27 5.74
C ALA A 261 -8.08 4.04 5.97
N THR A 262 -6.77 4.17 5.75
CA THR A 262 -5.83 3.06 5.86
C THR A 262 -4.56 3.52 6.55
N THR A 263 -3.86 2.58 7.16
CA THR A 263 -2.43 2.73 7.47
C THR A 263 -1.64 1.78 6.58
N ASP A 264 -0.69 2.31 5.83
CA ASP A 264 0.16 1.58 4.90
C ASP A 264 1.58 1.50 5.46
N ILE A 265 2.14 0.29 5.49
CA ILE A 265 3.55 0.07 5.86
C ILE A 265 4.28 -0.49 4.65
N HIS A 266 5.37 0.19 4.25
CA HIS A 266 6.27 -0.28 3.20
C HIS A 266 7.62 -0.62 3.82
N SER A 267 8.25 -1.73 3.44
CA SER A 267 9.64 -2.02 3.81
C SER A 267 10.47 -2.41 2.60
N ILE A 268 11.68 -1.85 2.54
CA ILE A 268 12.71 -2.18 1.56
C ILE A 268 13.88 -2.77 2.34
N ALA A 269 13.93 -4.09 2.40
CA ALA A 269 14.90 -4.86 3.18
C ALA A 269 14.81 -6.34 2.80
N GLU A 270 15.92 -7.07 2.85
CA GLU A 270 15.92 -8.53 2.72
C GLU A 270 15.19 -9.21 3.88
N GLY A 271 15.28 -8.62 5.09
CA GLY A 271 14.62 -9.15 6.28
C GLY A 271 15.24 -10.43 6.81
N GLU A 272 16.54 -10.65 6.55
CA GLU A 272 17.31 -11.79 7.04
C GLU A 272 17.39 -11.81 8.58
N PRO A 273 17.28 -12.99 9.23
CA PRO A 273 17.43 -13.11 10.66
C PRO A 273 18.72 -12.47 11.16
N THR A 274 18.58 -11.56 12.13
CA THR A 274 19.70 -10.89 12.77
C THR A 274 20.37 -11.75 13.85
N ARG A 275 19.72 -12.84 14.27
CA ARG A 275 20.19 -13.75 15.31
C ARG A 275 20.60 -15.10 14.71
N PRO A 276 21.75 -15.67 15.14
CA PRO A 276 22.13 -17.01 14.71
C PRO A 276 21.15 -18.07 15.25
N GLY A 277 20.97 -19.16 14.52
CA GLY A 277 20.10 -20.28 14.93
C GLY A 277 18.60 -20.03 14.72
N VAL A 278 18.23 -18.96 14.00
CA VAL A 278 16.85 -18.71 13.57
C VAL A 278 16.61 -19.38 12.22
N MET A 279 15.63 -20.27 12.15
CA MET A 279 15.16 -20.88 10.91
C MET A 279 14.04 -20.05 10.32
N LYS A 280 14.09 -19.75 9.02
CA LYS A 280 12.96 -19.11 8.34
C LYS A 280 11.89 -20.14 8.04
N THR A 281 10.63 -19.75 8.25
CA THR A 281 9.46 -20.54 7.90
C THR A 281 8.45 -19.69 7.11
N GLY A 282 7.50 -20.36 6.47
CA GLY A 282 6.55 -19.70 5.57
C GLY A 282 7.17 -19.37 4.19
N LEU A 283 6.43 -18.57 3.43
CA LEU A 283 6.86 -18.15 2.09
C LEU A 283 7.91 -17.04 2.16
N GLN A 284 8.82 -17.04 1.18
CA GLN A 284 9.82 -15.98 1.04
C GLN A 284 9.16 -14.59 1.02
N GLU A 285 9.64 -13.70 1.89
CA GLU A 285 9.18 -12.32 1.91
C GLU A 285 9.76 -11.54 0.73
N PRO A 286 8.97 -10.68 0.06
CA PRO A 286 9.46 -9.87 -1.04
C PRO A 286 10.40 -8.78 -0.53
N TYR A 287 11.51 -8.52 -1.23
CA TYR A 287 12.46 -7.45 -0.88
C TYR A 287 11.76 -6.11 -0.64
N ALA A 288 10.86 -5.73 -1.55
CA ALA A 288 9.95 -4.62 -1.39
C ALA A 288 8.57 -5.13 -0.97
N LYS A 289 8.20 -4.87 0.28
CA LYS A 289 6.94 -5.33 0.88
C LYS A 289 6.04 -4.14 1.15
N ARG A 290 4.74 -4.32 0.95
CA ARG A 290 3.68 -3.42 1.41
C ARG A 290 2.62 -4.21 2.15
N THR A 291 2.17 -3.70 3.29
CA THR A 291 0.91 -4.12 3.93
C THR A 291 -0.02 -2.91 4.03
N VAL A 292 -1.32 -3.15 3.96
CA VAL A 292 -2.34 -2.11 4.06
C VAL A 292 -3.38 -2.52 5.09
N GLU A 293 -3.50 -1.73 6.14
CA GLU A 293 -4.38 -1.98 7.27
C GLU A 293 -5.64 -1.13 7.10
N GLY A 294 -6.68 -1.75 6.51
CA GLY A 294 -7.94 -1.08 6.19
C GLY A 294 -8.79 -0.71 7.42
N ASP A 295 -8.49 -1.34 8.55
CA ASP A 295 -9.10 -1.11 9.85
C ASP A 295 -8.35 -0.06 10.68
N LEU A 296 -7.20 0.46 10.23
CA LEU A 296 -6.35 1.37 11.03
C LEU A 296 -6.29 2.79 10.45
N GLY A 297 -7.41 3.32 9.97
CA GLY A 297 -7.50 4.70 9.46
C GLY A 297 -7.94 5.72 10.52
N MET A 298 -7.44 6.96 10.41
CA MET A 298 -7.66 8.02 11.41
C MET A 298 -9.04 8.70 11.35
N ARG A 299 -9.81 8.48 10.28
CA ARG A 299 -11.11 9.12 10.01
C ARG A 299 -12.14 8.07 9.54
N VAL A 300 -12.19 7.78 8.24
CA VAL A 300 -13.11 6.81 7.63
C VAL A 300 -13.15 5.47 8.39
N SER A 301 -12.00 4.99 8.85
CA SER A 301 -11.88 3.73 9.59
C SER A 301 -11.64 3.94 11.09
N ALA A 302 -11.93 5.11 11.66
CA ALA A 302 -11.67 5.42 13.07
C ALA A 302 -12.44 4.50 14.02
N GLU A 303 -13.69 4.17 13.67
CA GLU A 303 -14.48 3.20 14.43
C GLU A 303 -13.84 1.80 14.41
N SER A 304 -13.44 1.32 13.23
CA SER A 304 -12.75 0.04 13.08
C SER A 304 -11.40 0.01 13.80
N LEU A 305 -10.68 1.13 13.81
CA LEU A 305 -9.40 1.28 14.53
C LEU A 305 -9.63 1.10 16.02
N CYS A 306 -10.66 1.75 16.57
CA CYS A 306 -11.02 1.62 17.98
C CYS A 306 -11.37 0.17 18.36
N GLN A 307 -12.08 -0.53 17.48
CA GLN A 307 -12.43 -1.95 17.66
C GLN A 307 -11.20 -2.86 17.57
N ALA A 308 -10.31 -2.62 16.61
CA ALA A 308 -9.12 -3.43 16.37
C ALA A 308 -8.06 -3.29 17.47
N ILE A 309 -7.86 -2.08 17.99
CA ILE A 309 -6.75 -1.78 18.92
C ILE A 309 -7.18 -1.87 20.40
N ALA A 310 -8.49 -1.93 20.67
CA ALA A 310 -9.12 -1.79 21.98
C ALA A 310 -8.82 -0.45 22.66
N THR A 311 -9.84 0.17 23.28
CA THR A 311 -9.75 1.50 23.91
C THR A 311 -8.62 1.64 24.95
N LYS A 312 -8.19 0.54 25.58
CA LYS A 312 -7.10 0.51 26.56
C LYS A 312 -5.75 0.93 25.98
N LYS A 313 -5.44 0.57 24.72
CA LYS A 313 -4.17 0.94 24.08
C LYS A 313 -4.11 2.44 23.78
N ILE A 314 -5.20 3.04 23.29
CA ILE A 314 -5.27 4.50 23.07
C ILE A 314 -5.10 5.24 24.40
N LYS A 315 -5.76 4.78 25.48
CA LYS A 315 -5.57 5.35 26.83
C LYS A 315 -4.15 5.17 27.39
N LYS A 316 -3.41 4.13 26.98
CA LYS A 316 -2.00 3.96 27.36
C LYS A 316 -1.14 5.10 26.80
N PHE A 317 -1.42 5.55 25.58
CA PHE A 317 -0.67 6.62 24.92
C PHE A 317 -1.11 8.03 25.34
N ALA A 318 -2.35 8.18 25.79
CA ALA A 318 -2.86 9.44 26.34
C ALA A 318 -3.71 9.18 27.60
N PRO A 319 -3.05 9.04 28.77
CA PRO A 319 -3.72 8.67 30.03
C PRO A 319 -4.59 9.79 30.61
N HIS A 320 -4.43 11.02 30.14
CA HIS A 320 -5.15 12.21 30.62
C HIS A 320 -6.36 12.59 29.78
N LEU A 321 -6.69 11.81 28.74
CA LEU A 321 -7.86 12.07 27.90
C LEU A 321 -9.14 12.03 28.72
N THR A 322 -9.97 13.07 28.58
CA THR A 322 -11.30 13.12 29.17
C THR A 322 -12.35 12.51 28.23
N TYR A 323 -12.04 12.42 26.92
CA TYR A 323 -12.92 11.80 25.93
C TYR A 323 -13.25 10.34 26.25
N ASN A 324 -14.51 9.98 26.00
CA ASN A 324 -14.85 8.59 25.72
C ASN A 324 -14.27 8.21 24.35
N VAL A 325 -13.23 7.37 24.36
CA VAL A 325 -12.50 6.95 23.15
C VAL A 325 -13.43 6.39 22.07
N GLN A 326 -14.42 5.57 22.45
CA GLN A 326 -15.32 4.97 21.48
C GLN A 326 -16.23 6.02 20.82
N GLU A 327 -16.81 6.93 21.61
CA GLU A 327 -17.67 8.00 21.10
C GLU A 327 -16.90 8.95 20.19
N ARG A 328 -15.66 9.30 20.56
CA ARG A 328 -14.83 10.17 19.73
C ARG A 328 -14.43 9.49 18.41
N CYS A 329 -14.07 8.21 18.43
CA CYS A 329 -13.82 7.46 17.19
C CYS A 329 -15.05 7.38 16.28
N ASN A 330 -16.24 7.14 16.85
CA ASN A 330 -17.49 7.13 16.10
C ASN A 330 -17.80 8.51 15.49
N TYR A 331 -17.54 9.59 16.26
CA TYR A 331 -17.70 10.96 15.78
C TYR A 331 -16.77 11.26 14.59
N LEU A 332 -15.48 10.92 14.70
CA LEU A 332 -14.49 11.14 13.63
C LEU A 332 -14.80 10.34 12.36
N ALA A 333 -15.38 9.15 12.48
CA ALA A 333 -15.84 8.35 11.34
C ALA A 333 -16.99 9.03 10.57
N GLN A 334 -17.83 9.78 11.25
CA GLN A 334 -18.94 10.54 10.65
C GLN A 334 -18.51 11.93 10.15
N HIS A 335 -17.41 12.48 10.68
CA HIS A 335 -16.93 13.82 10.39
C HIS A 335 -15.51 13.78 9.83
N VAL A 336 -15.34 13.16 8.67
CA VAL A 336 -14.02 12.86 8.06
C VAL A 336 -13.17 14.09 7.72
N ASN A 337 -13.78 15.28 7.64
CA ASN A 337 -13.10 16.54 7.35
C ASN A 337 -12.60 17.27 8.61
N GLU A 338 -12.91 16.77 9.81
CA GLU A 338 -12.50 17.37 11.08
C GLU A 338 -10.98 17.21 11.28
N ILE A 339 -10.35 18.33 11.62
CA ILE A 339 -8.93 18.42 11.99
C ILE A 339 -8.85 18.84 13.46
N PRO A 340 -7.90 18.31 14.24
CA PRO A 340 -7.81 18.64 15.66
C PRO A 340 -7.46 20.12 15.82
N GLN A 341 -8.21 20.84 16.67
CA GLN A 341 -8.02 22.26 16.94
C GLN A 341 -7.57 22.52 18.38
N THR A 342 -8.03 21.70 19.32
CA THR A 342 -7.67 21.82 20.73
C THR A 342 -6.50 20.91 21.09
N SER A 343 -5.79 21.22 22.18
CA SER A 343 -4.69 20.38 22.68
C SER A 343 -5.14 18.95 22.99
N GLU A 344 -6.36 18.78 23.51
CA GLU A 344 -6.92 17.45 23.82
C GLU A 344 -7.23 16.66 22.55
N GLU A 345 -7.74 17.32 21.51
CA GLU A 345 -7.97 16.68 20.20
C GLU A 345 -6.66 16.28 19.53
N ILE A 346 -5.62 17.13 19.63
CA ILE A 346 -4.27 16.82 19.14
C ILE A 346 -3.73 15.60 19.88
N GLU A 347 -3.81 15.59 21.21
CA GLU A 347 -3.37 14.45 22.02
C GLU A 347 -4.12 13.15 21.67
N PHE A 348 -5.42 13.25 21.39
CA PHE A 348 -6.23 12.11 20.95
C PHE A 348 -5.78 11.58 19.58
N ASP A 349 -5.60 12.44 18.58
CA ASP A 349 -5.11 12.06 17.25
C ASP A 349 -3.68 11.49 17.32
N GLU A 350 -2.81 12.05 18.16
CA GLU A 350 -1.49 11.48 18.43
C GLU A 350 -1.59 10.07 19.01
N ALA A 351 -2.41 9.85 20.04
CA ALA A 351 -2.58 8.54 20.67
C ALA A 351 -3.17 7.50 19.72
N MET A 352 -4.16 7.88 18.91
CA MET A 352 -4.71 7.03 17.85
C MET A 352 -3.65 6.67 16.80
N SER A 353 -2.83 7.63 16.36
CA SER A 353 -1.80 7.39 15.35
C SER A 353 -0.65 6.53 15.88
N MET A 354 -0.26 6.69 17.16
CA MET A 354 0.69 5.80 17.85
C MET A 354 0.17 4.36 17.90
N ALA A 355 -1.10 4.20 18.27
CA ALA A 355 -1.78 2.92 18.32
C ALA A 355 -1.83 2.26 16.93
N ALA A 356 -2.22 3.00 15.90
CA ALA A 356 -2.23 2.53 14.51
C ALA A 356 -0.84 2.11 14.04
N THR A 357 0.19 2.92 14.33
CA THR A 357 1.59 2.65 13.97
C THR A 357 2.08 1.37 14.62
N GLU A 358 1.82 1.17 15.92
CA GLU A 358 2.25 -0.03 16.64
C GLU A 358 1.64 -1.30 16.01
N VAL A 359 0.31 -1.33 15.84
CA VAL A 359 -0.40 -2.50 15.33
C VAL A 359 -0.08 -2.77 13.86
N ALA A 360 0.00 -1.73 13.03
CA ALA A 360 0.38 -1.86 11.63
C ALA A 360 1.80 -2.42 11.48
N MET A 361 2.74 -1.97 12.33
CA MET A 361 4.10 -2.50 12.33
C MET A 361 4.14 -3.95 12.78
N GLU A 362 3.40 -4.33 13.83
CA GLU A 362 3.31 -5.71 14.32
C GLU A 362 2.77 -6.67 13.24
N ARG A 363 1.80 -6.23 12.43
CA ARG A 363 1.27 -7.00 11.29
C ARG A 363 2.21 -7.03 10.09
N HIS A 364 3.13 -6.07 9.97
CA HIS A 364 4.06 -5.97 8.85
C HIS A 364 5.36 -6.75 9.05
N VAL A 365 5.92 -6.71 10.27
CA VAL A 365 7.20 -7.35 10.62
C VAL A 365 7.04 -8.85 10.77
N GLY A 366 8.17 -9.55 10.81
CA GLY A 366 8.22 -10.96 11.14
C GLY A 366 8.04 -11.23 12.63
N VAL A 367 7.50 -12.42 12.90
CA VAL A 367 7.27 -12.93 14.24
C VAL A 367 8.27 -14.05 14.52
N LEU A 368 8.93 -13.95 15.66
CA LEU A 368 9.80 -14.97 16.20
C LEU A 368 9.00 -15.91 17.11
N GLU A 369 9.04 -17.20 16.79
CA GLU A 369 8.37 -18.25 17.56
C GLU A 369 9.38 -19.24 18.14
N ASP A 370 9.05 -19.75 19.32
CA ASP A 370 9.82 -20.79 19.99
C ASP A 370 9.43 -22.15 19.42
N VAL A 371 10.40 -22.86 18.83
CA VAL A 371 10.22 -24.24 18.36
C VAL A 371 11.07 -25.17 19.20
N TYR A 372 10.43 -26.13 19.85
CA TYR A 372 11.12 -27.13 20.67
C TYR A 372 11.42 -28.36 19.82
N THR A 373 12.70 -28.61 19.59
CA THR A 373 13.19 -29.80 18.88
C THR A 373 13.82 -30.79 19.86
N PRO A 374 14.05 -32.06 19.47
CA PRO A 374 14.83 -32.99 20.29
C PRO A 374 16.25 -32.50 20.63
N MET A 375 16.79 -31.56 19.84
CA MET A 375 18.11 -30.95 20.04
C MET A 375 18.08 -29.68 20.90
N GLY A 376 16.90 -29.29 21.40
CA GLY A 376 16.69 -28.09 22.20
C GLY A 376 15.81 -27.04 21.52
N LYS A 377 15.75 -25.86 22.14
CA LYS A 377 14.97 -24.72 21.67
C LYS A 377 15.65 -24.05 20.48
N VAL A 378 14.94 -23.97 19.36
CA VAL A 378 15.33 -23.17 18.19
C VAL A 378 14.28 -22.09 17.96
N TYR A 379 14.64 -21.07 17.19
CA TYR A 379 13.72 -20.00 16.85
C TYR A 379 13.27 -20.14 15.41
N SER A 380 11.98 -19.97 15.18
CA SER A 380 11.38 -19.87 13.85
C SER A 380 11.02 -18.42 13.55
N LEU A 381 11.43 -17.90 12.40
CA LEU A 381 11.00 -16.60 11.90
C LEU A 381 10.00 -16.80 10.76
N ASN A 382 8.78 -16.31 10.96
CA ASN A 382 7.83 -16.11 9.88
C ASN A 382 7.74 -14.61 9.56
N GLY A 383 8.03 -14.21 8.32
CA GLY A 383 8.06 -12.80 7.91
C GLY A 383 9.47 -12.20 7.90
N LYS A 384 9.56 -10.85 7.97
CA LYS A 384 10.82 -10.11 7.86
C LYS A 384 11.39 -9.71 9.21
N ASP A 385 12.68 -9.99 9.45
CA ASP A 385 13.40 -9.33 10.54
C ASP A 385 13.75 -7.90 10.12
N LEU A 386 13.03 -6.91 10.68
CA LEU A 386 13.27 -5.50 10.41
C LEU A 386 14.00 -4.80 11.57
N SER A 387 14.58 -5.55 12.51
CA SER A 387 15.26 -4.99 13.68
C SER A 387 16.46 -4.10 13.32
N ASN A 388 17.11 -4.37 12.18
CA ASN A 388 18.24 -3.62 11.64
C ASN A 388 17.87 -2.52 10.63
N ALA A 389 16.57 -2.27 10.37
CA ALA A 389 16.18 -1.21 9.45
C ALA A 389 16.76 0.14 9.90
N LYS A 390 17.46 0.82 9.00
CA LYS A 390 18.25 2.02 9.31
C LYS A 390 17.37 3.25 9.43
N TYR A 391 16.26 3.29 8.68
CA TYR A 391 15.38 4.44 8.60
C TYR A 391 13.91 4.04 8.76
N VAL A 392 13.16 4.88 9.46
CA VAL A 392 11.69 4.85 9.47
C VAL A 392 11.21 6.22 9.01
N ILE A 393 10.46 6.25 7.91
CA ILE A 393 10.00 7.46 7.24
C ILE A 393 8.51 7.61 7.50
N GLY A 394 8.10 8.72 8.11
CA GLY A 394 6.69 9.05 8.32
C GLY A 394 6.11 9.92 7.21
N THR A 395 4.92 9.57 6.74
CA THR A 395 4.10 10.40 5.85
C THR A 395 2.62 10.26 6.21
N GLY A 396 1.76 11.01 5.53
CA GLY A 396 0.34 11.10 5.87
C GLY A 396 0.03 12.28 6.80
N GLY A 397 -1.23 12.71 6.80
CA GLY A 397 -1.64 14.00 7.36
C GLY A 397 -1.27 14.19 8.83
N VAL A 398 -1.49 13.16 9.66
CA VAL A 398 -1.20 13.23 11.10
C VAL A 398 0.30 13.36 11.39
N LEU A 399 1.16 12.70 10.63
CA LEU A 399 2.63 12.77 10.80
C LEU A 399 3.19 14.08 10.24
N ILE A 400 2.68 14.53 9.09
CA ILE A 400 3.14 15.76 8.43
C ILE A 400 2.77 17.00 9.23
N HIS A 401 1.59 17.02 9.85
CA HIS A 401 1.12 18.17 10.63
C HIS A 401 1.37 18.05 12.14
N SER A 402 1.85 16.90 12.65
CA SER A 402 2.24 16.77 14.05
C SER A 402 3.46 17.64 14.39
N GLU A 403 3.41 18.20 15.60
CA GLU A 403 4.53 18.89 16.25
C GLU A 403 5.61 17.90 16.71
N ASN A 404 5.24 16.64 16.98
CA ASN A 404 6.15 15.59 17.44
C ASN A 404 5.95 14.26 16.67
N PRO A 405 6.23 14.24 15.36
CA PRO A 405 6.07 13.02 14.55
C PRO A 405 6.98 11.88 15.02
N GLY A 406 8.14 12.20 15.61
CA GLY A 406 9.04 11.20 16.18
C GLY A 406 8.40 10.41 17.33
N LYS A 407 7.53 11.02 18.15
CA LYS A 407 6.75 10.31 19.18
C LYS A 407 5.81 9.27 18.58
N ILE A 408 5.15 9.61 17.46
CA ILE A 408 4.24 8.70 16.75
C ILE A 408 5.04 7.52 16.16
N LEU A 409 6.11 7.80 15.42
CA LEU A 409 6.93 6.76 14.78
C LEU A 409 7.61 5.84 15.80
N LYS A 410 7.95 6.34 16.99
CA LYS A 410 8.51 5.53 18.10
C LYS A 410 7.59 4.41 18.56
N ALA A 411 6.27 4.54 18.41
CA ALA A 411 5.33 3.47 18.75
C ALA A 411 5.53 2.21 17.87
N GLY A 412 6.10 2.37 16.67
CA GLY A 412 6.45 1.28 15.76
C GLY A 412 7.79 0.60 16.06
N LEU A 413 8.51 0.97 17.13
CA LEU A 413 9.79 0.35 17.46
C LEU A 413 9.63 -0.98 18.22
N TYR A 414 10.74 -1.72 18.28
CA TYR A 414 10.90 -2.87 19.15
C TYR A 414 10.50 -2.54 20.60
N SER A 415 9.80 -3.48 21.23
CA SER A 415 9.35 -3.38 22.62
C SER A 415 9.65 -4.67 23.35
N GLU A 416 10.26 -4.56 24.54
CA GLU A 416 10.49 -5.70 25.44
C GLU A 416 9.19 -6.31 25.97
N GLU A 417 8.06 -5.57 25.94
CA GLU A 417 6.75 -6.11 26.29
C GLU A 417 6.29 -7.17 25.28
N ASN A 418 6.71 -7.06 24.01
CA ASN A 418 6.34 -7.97 22.93
C ASN A 418 7.58 -8.33 22.07
N PRO A 419 8.56 -9.07 22.63
CA PRO A 419 9.86 -9.28 22.00
C PRO A 419 9.82 -10.22 20.77
N LYS A 420 8.66 -10.85 20.53
CA LYS A 420 8.41 -11.71 19.38
C LYS A 420 8.29 -10.94 18.06
N TYR A 421 7.90 -9.67 18.07
CA TYR A 421 7.79 -8.87 16.85
C TYR A 421 9.14 -8.22 16.53
N LEU A 422 9.71 -8.55 15.36
CA LEU A 422 11.02 -8.07 14.94
C LEU A 422 10.95 -6.66 14.32
N LYS A 423 10.43 -5.73 15.13
CA LYS A 423 10.32 -4.30 14.83
C LYS A 423 11.71 -3.64 14.84
N PRO A 424 11.89 -2.50 14.13
CA PRO A 424 13.14 -1.75 14.13
C PRO A 424 13.56 -1.33 15.55
N MET A 425 14.84 -1.48 15.88
CA MET A 425 15.34 -1.19 17.23
C MET A 425 15.85 0.25 17.38
N LYS A 426 16.69 0.72 16.44
CA LYS A 426 17.35 2.03 16.50
C LYS A 426 17.39 2.74 15.13
N PRO A 427 16.24 2.96 14.47
CA PRO A 427 16.23 3.66 13.20
C PRO A 427 16.45 5.16 13.39
N LYS A 428 16.90 5.84 12.34
CA LYS A 428 16.75 7.30 12.19
C LYS A 428 15.33 7.58 11.68
N PHE A 429 14.68 8.59 12.24
CA PHE A 429 13.36 9.01 11.78
C PHE A 429 13.48 10.10 10.74
N LEU A 430 12.78 9.91 9.62
CA LEU A 430 12.59 10.92 8.59
C LEU A 430 11.11 11.24 8.45
N VAL A 431 10.76 12.45 8.01
CA VAL A 431 9.36 12.82 7.73
C VAL A 431 9.26 13.51 6.38
N ASP A 432 8.26 13.09 5.61
CA ASP A 432 7.86 13.69 4.35
C ASP A 432 7.03 14.97 4.56
N LYS A 433 7.62 15.99 5.19
CA LYS A 433 6.90 17.24 5.55
C LYS A 433 6.31 17.97 4.33
N THR A 434 6.82 17.71 3.13
CA THR A 434 6.34 18.35 1.89
C THR A 434 5.37 17.47 1.10
N TYR A 435 5.07 16.25 1.56
CA TYR A 435 4.18 15.28 0.91
C TYR A 435 4.60 14.90 -0.52
N ILE A 436 5.88 14.57 -0.69
CA ILE A 436 6.51 14.37 -2.01
C ILE A 436 6.76 12.90 -2.34
N LEU A 437 6.54 11.94 -1.43
CA LEU A 437 6.87 10.54 -1.69
C LEU A 437 6.17 9.99 -2.95
N SER A 438 4.86 10.22 -3.11
CA SER A 438 4.15 9.77 -4.31
C SER A 438 4.64 10.48 -5.58
N ALA A 439 4.91 11.79 -5.51
CA ALA A 439 5.44 12.57 -6.63
C ALA A 439 6.82 12.06 -7.07
N MET A 440 7.75 11.87 -6.12
CA MET A 440 9.09 11.35 -6.43
C MET A 440 9.05 9.91 -6.91
N GLY A 441 8.09 9.12 -6.42
CA GLY A 441 7.82 7.77 -6.90
C GLY A 441 7.40 7.72 -8.37
N LEU A 442 6.55 8.65 -8.79
CA LEU A 442 6.18 8.83 -10.20
C LEU A 442 7.38 9.27 -11.04
N MET A 443 8.09 10.28 -10.56
CA MET A 443 9.26 10.82 -11.23
C MET A 443 10.33 9.75 -11.44
N ALA A 444 10.55 8.87 -10.45
CA ALA A 444 11.60 7.87 -10.47
C ALA A 444 11.45 6.82 -11.59
N VAL A 445 10.26 6.68 -12.21
CA VAL A 445 10.08 5.76 -13.33
C VAL A 445 10.85 6.22 -14.58
N LYS A 446 10.94 7.53 -14.80
CA LYS A 446 11.68 8.11 -15.95
C LYS A 446 12.98 8.80 -15.54
N TYR A 447 12.99 9.41 -14.36
CA TYR A 447 14.06 10.27 -13.87
C TYR A 447 14.53 9.84 -12.47
N PRO A 448 15.05 8.61 -12.32
CA PRO A 448 15.41 8.05 -11.01
C PRO A 448 16.48 8.87 -10.25
N ASN A 449 17.50 9.39 -10.95
CA ASN A 449 18.59 10.17 -10.34
C ASN A 449 18.09 11.49 -9.73
N HIS A 450 17.23 12.21 -10.44
CA HIS A 450 16.64 13.45 -9.94
C HIS A 450 15.70 13.17 -8.76
N ALA A 451 14.88 12.11 -8.85
CA ALA A 451 13.95 11.74 -7.79
C ALA A 451 14.66 11.44 -6.46
N ILE A 452 15.75 10.66 -6.48
CA ILE A 452 16.49 10.34 -5.25
C ILE A 452 17.19 11.57 -4.65
N ARG A 453 17.78 12.45 -5.47
CA ARG A 453 18.42 13.69 -4.99
C ARG A 453 17.41 14.61 -4.31
N ILE A 454 16.22 14.75 -4.90
CA ILE A 454 15.12 15.53 -4.30
C ILE A 454 14.63 14.88 -3.01
N LEU A 455 14.42 13.55 -2.97
CA LEU A 455 14.04 12.85 -1.73
C LEU A 455 15.03 13.11 -0.60
N LYS A 456 16.34 12.97 -0.86
CA LYS A 456 17.39 13.25 0.14
C LYS A 456 17.40 14.70 0.61
N LYS A 457 17.03 15.65 -0.26
CA LYS A 457 17.01 17.10 0.05
C LYS A 457 15.81 17.51 0.90
N TYR A 458 14.65 16.89 0.71
CA TYR A 458 13.38 17.36 1.30
C TYR A 458 12.82 16.48 2.43
N LEU A 459 13.31 15.25 2.61
CA LEU A 459 13.00 14.46 3.80
C LEU A 459 13.77 15.00 5.01
N ILE A 460 13.04 15.32 6.08
CA ILE A 460 13.63 15.94 7.28
C ILE A 460 13.86 14.93 8.40
N ASN A 461 14.95 15.05 9.15
CA ASN A 461 15.14 14.28 10.38
C ASN A 461 14.27 14.83 11.52
N VAL A 462 13.72 13.95 12.35
CA VAL A 462 12.86 14.32 13.51
C VAL A 462 13.17 13.54 14.77
#